data_AF-A0A0M1JSX5-F1
#
_entry.id   AF-A0A0M1JSX5-F1
#
_cell.length_a   1.000
_cell.length_b   1.000
_cell.length_c   1.000
_cell.angle_alpha   90.00
_cell.angle_beta   90.00
_cell.angle_gamma   90.00
#
_symmetry.space_group_name_H-M   'P 1'
#
loop_
_entity.id
_entity.type
_entity.pdbx_description
1 polymer ?
#
loop_
_entity_poly.entity_id
_entity_poly.type
_entity_poly.pdbx_seq_one_letter_code
_entity_poly.pdbx_strand_id
1 'polypeptide(L)'
;MFILKRQDVEISSVQHPKTGQQIPILNYQGQSFRLINVFGAAQAEEARAFWRDLTDNRGKACVLLEEPDRYSVWGKIKIEQLGDDTSGAGTASTAVLTQASLLLMQAVYFDIEDLLGNRQASAFQKDIAQIMQKWKFPQVDSPKAVSQLLEMNPLEDKMPAWQEHHITTLLQELFNLGKQYFGNDSFTAGAVDALEDLQQSERKQFVDWMNQYPLGKLWGTD
;
A
#
# COMPACT_ATOMS: atom_id res chain seq x y z
N MET A 1 -21.70 -0.30 -11.72
CA MET A 1 -20.44 0.00 -11.01
C MET A 1 -20.79 1.02 -9.95
N PHE A 2 -20.56 0.72 -8.66
CA PHE A 2 -21.31 1.35 -7.56
C PHE A 2 -20.38 1.98 -6.53
N ILE A 3 -20.76 3.19 -6.11
CA ILE A 3 -20.28 3.83 -4.89
C ILE A 3 -21.25 3.41 -3.79
N LEU A 4 -20.74 2.77 -2.75
CA LEU A 4 -21.52 2.24 -1.64
C LEU A 4 -21.39 3.15 -0.41
N LYS A 5 -22.42 3.20 0.42
CA LYS A 5 -22.37 3.79 1.75
C LYS A 5 -22.19 2.69 2.80
N ARG A 6 -21.70 3.06 3.99
CA ARG A 6 -21.50 2.12 5.10
C ARG A 6 -22.73 1.27 5.43
N GLN A 7 -23.93 1.83 5.28
CA GLN A 7 -25.21 1.14 5.56
C GLN A 7 -25.57 0.05 4.53
N ASP A 8 -24.96 0.09 3.35
CA ASP A 8 -25.29 -0.82 2.25
C ASP A 8 -24.52 -2.15 2.34
N VAL A 9 -23.56 -2.27 3.27
CA VAL A 9 -22.57 -3.35 3.29
C VAL A 9 -22.40 -3.98 4.66
N GLU A 10 -22.03 -5.25 4.65
CA GLU A 10 -21.56 -5.98 5.83
C GLU A 10 -20.03 -6.16 5.74
N ILE A 11 -19.30 -5.76 6.78
CA ILE A 11 -17.84 -5.97 6.85
C ILE A 11 -17.56 -6.94 7.99
N SER A 12 -16.94 -8.07 7.65
CA SER A 12 -16.50 -9.09 8.59
C SER A 12 -15.00 -9.33 8.47
N SER A 13 -14.41 -10.03 9.44
CA SER A 13 -13.01 -10.44 9.39
C SER A 13 -12.93 -11.94 9.20
N VAL A 14 -12.16 -12.38 8.22
CA VAL A 14 -11.88 -13.80 7.95
C VAL A 14 -10.42 -14.08 8.30
N GLN A 15 -10.19 -15.19 9.00
CA GLN A 15 -8.84 -15.62 9.31
C GLN A 15 -8.18 -16.26 8.09
N HIS A 16 -7.02 -15.74 7.70
CA HIS A 16 -6.23 -16.34 6.63
C HIS A 16 -5.75 -17.74 7.09
N PRO A 17 -6.00 -18.80 6.30
CA PRO A 17 -5.83 -20.17 6.77
C PRO A 17 -4.37 -20.55 7.04
N LYS A 18 -3.41 -19.91 6.37
CA LYS A 18 -1.97 -20.22 6.53
C LYS A 18 -1.27 -19.33 7.56
N THR A 19 -1.66 -18.06 7.66
CA THR A 19 -0.95 -17.06 8.48
C THR A 19 -1.69 -16.73 9.77
N GLY A 20 -2.95 -17.14 9.90
CA GLY A 20 -3.80 -16.81 11.03
C GLY A 20 -4.19 -15.33 11.10
N GLN A 21 -3.83 -14.53 10.11
CA GLN A 21 -4.07 -13.09 10.07
C GLN A 21 -5.54 -12.77 9.77
N GLN A 22 -6.09 -11.75 10.42
CA GLN A 22 -7.45 -11.28 10.14
C GLN A 22 -7.48 -10.40 8.89
N ILE A 23 -8.28 -10.80 7.90
CA ILE A 23 -8.47 -10.07 6.63
C ILE A 23 -9.88 -9.48 6.63
N PRO A 24 -10.03 -8.16 6.44
CA PRO A 24 -11.35 -7.55 6.31
C PRO A 24 -11.98 -7.95 4.97
N ILE A 25 -13.24 -8.38 5.02
CA ILE A 25 -14.06 -8.78 3.88
C ILE A 25 -15.34 -7.96 3.88
N LEU A 26 -15.59 -7.26 2.77
CA LEU A 26 -16.82 -6.56 2.51
C LEU A 26 -17.75 -7.49 1.74
N ASN A 27 -18.98 -7.66 2.22
CA ASN A 27 -20.03 -8.41 1.55
C ASN A 27 -21.13 -7.46 1.07
N TYR A 28 -21.50 -7.61 -0.20
CA TYR A 28 -22.55 -6.83 -0.85
C TYR A 28 -23.24 -7.67 -1.91
N GLN A 29 -24.57 -7.77 -1.83
CA GLN A 29 -25.40 -8.52 -2.80
C GLN A 29 -24.90 -9.95 -3.08
N GLY A 30 -24.47 -10.68 -2.04
CA GLY A 30 -23.95 -12.04 -2.17
C GLY A 30 -22.57 -12.15 -2.83
N GLN A 31 -21.87 -11.02 -3.02
CA GLN A 31 -20.48 -10.97 -3.48
C GLN A 31 -19.56 -10.49 -2.37
N SER A 32 -18.34 -10.99 -2.37
CA SER A 32 -17.31 -10.65 -1.39
C SER A 32 -16.18 -9.87 -2.03
N PHE A 33 -15.64 -8.91 -1.28
CA PHE A 33 -14.60 -8.01 -1.71
C PHE A 33 -13.53 -7.90 -0.62
N ARG A 34 -12.26 -7.85 -1.03
CA ARG A 34 -11.10 -7.62 -0.18
C ARG A 34 -10.69 -6.15 -0.25
N LEU A 35 -10.23 -5.60 0.87
CA LEU A 35 -9.71 -4.24 0.89
C LEU A 35 -8.46 -4.11 0.00
N ILE A 36 -8.48 -3.13 -0.91
CA ILE A 36 -7.34 -2.80 -1.79
C ILE A 36 -6.60 -1.59 -1.26
N ASN A 37 -7.30 -0.52 -0.90
CA ASN A 37 -6.66 0.74 -0.48
C ASN A 37 -7.63 1.57 0.37
N VAL A 38 -7.10 2.48 1.18
CA VAL A 38 -7.85 3.41 2.03
C VAL A 38 -7.37 4.84 1.79
N PHE A 39 -8.30 5.79 1.75
CA PHE A 39 -8.07 7.20 1.50
C PHE A 39 -8.77 8.05 2.55
N GLY A 40 -8.18 9.17 2.95
CA GLY A 40 -8.78 10.07 3.94
C GLY A 40 -10.01 10.79 3.40
N ALA A 41 -10.82 11.37 4.27
CA ALA A 41 -11.96 12.20 3.85
C ALA A 41 -11.56 13.33 2.88
N ALA A 42 -10.36 13.89 3.03
CA ALA A 42 -9.82 14.93 2.14
C ALA A 42 -9.36 14.40 0.77
N GLN A 43 -9.19 13.08 0.62
CA GLN A 43 -8.68 12.41 -0.59
C GLN A 43 -9.82 11.78 -1.42
N ALA A 44 -11.01 12.39 -1.39
CA ALA A 44 -12.20 11.84 -2.03
C ALA A 44 -12.07 11.74 -3.55
N GLU A 45 -11.42 12.73 -4.17
CA GLU A 45 -11.21 12.76 -5.62
C GLU A 45 -10.18 11.72 -6.05
N GLU A 46 -9.10 11.57 -5.28
CA GLU A 46 -8.06 10.56 -5.47
C GLU A 46 -8.63 9.15 -5.31
N ALA A 47 -9.45 8.91 -4.29
CA ALA A 47 -10.12 7.62 -4.09
C ALA A 47 -11.00 7.25 -5.29
N ARG A 48 -11.75 8.22 -5.84
CA ARG A 48 -12.59 8.04 -7.04
C ARG A 48 -11.76 7.81 -8.29
N ALA A 49 -10.65 8.54 -8.45
CA ALA A 49 -9.73 8.37 -9.58
C ALA A 49 -9.06 6.99 -9.54
N PHE A 50 -8.58 6.57 -8.37
CA PHE A 50 -7.98 5.25 -8.16
C PHE A 50 -8.98 4.13 -8.48
N TRP A 51 -10.20 4.24 -7.95
CA TRP A 51 -11.27 3.29 -8.25
C TRP A 51 -11.61 3.22 -9.75
N ARG A 52 -11.78 4.37 -10.42
CA ARG A 52 -12.06 4.42 -11.86
C ARG A 52 -10.93 3.82 -12.70
N ASP A 53 -9.67 4.07 -12.37
CA ASP A 53 -8.55 3.46 -13.11
C ASP A 53 -8.57 1.94 -12.97
N LEU A 54 -8.89 1.41 -11.78
CA LEU A 54 -9.03 -0.03 -11.58
C LEU A 54 -10.16 -0.65 -12.41
N THR A 55 -11.32 0.00 -12.47
CA THR A 55 -12.49 -0.55 -13.17
C THR A 55 -12.43 -0.34 -14.68
N ASP A 56 -12.13 0.89 -15.10
CA ASP A 56 -12.34 1.35 -16.47
C ASP A 56 -11.10 1.04 -17.31
N ASN A 57 -9.91 1.25 -16.74
CA ASN A 57 -8.65 1.06 -17.46
C ASN A 57 -8.07 -0.35 -17.26
N ARG A 58 -8.32 -0.99 -16.11
CA ARG A 58 -7.76 -2.32 -15.78
C ARG A 58 -8.77 -3.45 -15.74
N GLY A 59 -10.05 -3.16 -15.93
CA GLY A 59 -11.12 -4.17 -15.95
C GLY A 59 -11.33 -4.91 -14.62
N LYS A 60 -10.81 -4.40 -13.49
CA LYS A 60 -10.96 -5.03 -12.18
C LYS A 60 -12.36 -4.75 -11.62
N ALA A 61 -13.07 -5.80 -11.22
CA ALA A 61 -14.32 -5.65 -10.49
C ALA A 61 -14.04 -5.14 -9.07
N CYS A 62 -14.28 -3.86 -8.82
CA CYS A 62 -14.10 -3.25 -7.50
C CYS A 62 -15.20 -2.25 -7.16
N VAL A 63 -15.37 -2.00 -5.86
CA VAL A 63 -16.34 -1.05 -5.31
C VAL A 63 -15.62 0.02 -4.49
N LEU A 64 -16.16 1.23 -4.52
CA LEU A 64 -15.74 2.33 -3.66
C LEU A 64 -16.75 2.43 -2.51
N LEU A 65 -16.28 2.29 -1.27
CA LEU A 65 -17.06 2.50 -0.06
C LEU A 65 -16.76 3.89 0.50
N GLU A 66 -17.80 4.72 0.65
CA GLU A 66 -17.71 6.03 1.30
C GLU A 66 -18.19 5.93 2.75
N GLU A 67 -17.30 6.29 3.67
CA GLU A 67 -17.55 6.45 5.09
C GLU A 67 -17.35 7.93 5.48
N PRO A 68 -17.90 8.40 6.62
CA PRO A 68 -17.81 9.82 6.99
C PRO A 68 -16.37 10.35 7.11
N ASP A 69 -15.43 9.49 7.53
CA ASP A 69 -14.04 9.83 7.83
C ASP A 69 -13.04 9.33 6.77
N ARG A 70 -13.47 8.48 5.83
CA ARG A 70 -12.59 7.84 4.85
C ARG A 70 -13.34 7.28 3.64
N TYR A 71 -12.56 6.99 2.61
CA TYR A 71 -12.96 6.24 1.44
C TYR A 71 -12.14 4.95 1.39
N SER A 72 -12.72 3.85 0.93
CA SER A 72 -11.98 2.60 0.75
C SER A 72 -12.36 1.92 -0.56
N VAL A 73 -11.37 1.36 -1.23
CA VAL A 73 -11.55 0.64 -2.50
C VAL A 73 -11.41 -0.85 -2.23
N TRP A 74 -12.36 -1.64 -2.71
CA TRP A 74 -12.44 -3.07 -2.44
C TRP A 74 -12.53 -3.87 -3.73
N GLY A 75 -11.66 -4.86 -3.90
CA GLY A 75 -11.60 -5.73 -5.08
C GLY A 75 -12.41 -7.01 -4.87
N LYS A 76 -13.18 -7.41 -5.87
CA LYS A 76 -13.98 -8.63 -5.82
C LYS A 76 -13.07 -9.85 -5.71
N ILE A 77 -13.45 -10.77 -4.84
CA ILE A 77 -12.74 -12.04 -4.62
C ILE A 77 -13.73 -13.20 -4.60
N LYS A 78 -13.23 -14.41 -4.83
CA LYS A 78 -13.92 -15.64 -4.42
C LYS A 78 -13.36 -16.04 -3.06
N ILE A 79 -14.21 -16.32 -2.08
CA ILE A 79 -13.75 -16.67 -0.73
C ILE A 79 -12.84 -17.91 -0.74
N GLU A 80 -13.05 -18.86 -1.67
CA GLU A 80 -12.16 -20.03 -1.80
C GLU A 80 -10.71 -19.65 -2.16
N GLN A 81 -10.49 -18.48 -2.77
CA GLN A 81 -9.16 -17.97 -3.14
C GLN A 81 -8.40 -17.35 -1.97
N LEU A 82 -9.05 -17.04 -0.83
CA LEU A 82 -8.38 -16.48 0.34
C LEU A 82 -7.35 -17.44 0.98
N GLY A 83 -7.42 -18.74 0.69
CA GLY A 83 -6.40 -19.72 1.09
C GLY A 83 -5.29 -19.94 0.06
N ASP A 84 -5.47 -19.39 -1.14
CA ASP A 84 -4.69 -19.70 -2.33
C ASP A 84 -3.95 -18.49 -2.91
N ASP A 85 -3.86 -17.39 -2.15
CA ASP A 85 -3.02 -16.20 -2.43
C ASP A 85 -1.49 -16.52 -2.48
N THR A 86 -1.12 -17.79 -2.58
CA THR A 86 0.23 -18.30 -2.84
C THR A 86 0.30 -19.36 -3.96
N SER A 87 -0.82 -19.70 -4.62
CA SER A 87 -0.87 -20.79 -5.61
C SER A 87 -1.63 -20.44 -6.90
N GLY A 88 -1.62 -19.17 -7.30
CA GLY A 88 -1.86 -18.76 -8.68
C GLY A 88 -0.54 -18.27 -9.29
N ALA A 89 -0.05 -18.95 -10.34
CA ALA A 89 1.18 -18.60 -11.04
C ALA A 89 1.31 -17.08 -11.25
N GLY A 90 2.25 -16.44 -10.55
CA GLY A 90 2.59 -15.01 -10.75
C GLY A 90 2.20 -14.02 -9.64
N THR A 91 1.68 -14.45 -8.49
CA THR A 91 1.33 -13.52 -7.39
C THR A 91 2.53 -13.31 -6.46
N ALA A 92 3.01 -12.06 -6.33
CA ALA A 92 4.15 -11.71 -5.48
C ALA A 92 3.86 -12.00 -4.00
N SER A 93 4.83 -12.57 -3.28
CA SER A 93 4.70 -12.78 -1.83
C SER A 93 4.56 -11.45 -1.11
N THR A 94 3.61 -11.33 -0.18
CA THR A 94 3.46 -10.12 0.66
C THR A 94 4.75 -9.75 1.39
N ALA A 95 5.62 -10.72 1.67
CA ALA A 95 6.94 -10.45 2.23
C ALA A 95 7.80 -9.64 1.25
N VAL A 96 7.94 -10.09 0.00
CA VAL A 96 8.68 -9.39 -1.06
C VAL A 96 8.10 -7.99 -1.29
N LEU A 97 6.77 -7.88 -1.31
CA LEU A 97 6.09 -6.59 -1.47
C LEU A 97 6.41 -5.63 -0.30
N THR A 98 6.48 -6.15 0.93
CA THR A 98 6.81 -5.38 2.12
C THR A 98 8.27 -4.93 2.08
N GLN A 99 9.19 -5.83 1.72
CA GLN A 99 10.62 -5.53 1.60
C GLN A 99 10.87 -4.40 0.61
N ALA A 100 10.34 -4.54 -0.61
CA ALA A 100 10.47 -3.53 -1.66
C ALA A 100 9.90 -2.17 -1.22
N SER A 101 8.75 -2.16 -0.53
CA SER A 101 8.13 -0.92 -0.08
C SER A 101 8.91 -0.25 1.04
N LEU A 102 9.59 -1.02 1.90
CA LEU A 102 10.50 -0.49 2.90
C LEU A 102 11.77 0.09 2.26
N LEU A 103 12.33 -0.57 1.24
CA LEU A 103 13.47 -0.03 0.47
C LEU A 103 13.12 1.32 -0.16
N LEU A 104 11.95 1.44 -0.80
CA LEU A 104 11.49 2.72 -1.34
C LEU A 104 11.33 3.78 -0.25
N MET A 105 10.73 3.44 0.88
CA MET A 105 10.55 4.36 2.01
C MET A 105 11.89 4.86 2.57
N GLN A 106 12.85 3.94 2.73
CA GLN A 106 14.20 4.24 3.20
C GLN A 106 14.96 5.13 2.21
N ALA A 107 14.91 4.81 0.92
CA ALA A 107 15.54 5.61 -0.12
C ALA A 107 15.03 7.05 -0.14
N VAL A 108 13.70 7.24 -0.10
CA VAL A 108 13.10 8.59 -0.02
C VAL A 108 13.51 9.32 1.25
N TYR A 109 13.56 8.63 2.40
CA TYR A 109 14.02 9.22 3.66
C TYR A 109 15.48 9.68 3.57
N PHE A 110 16.37 8.84 3.05
CA PHE A 110 17.81 9.17 2.94
C PHE A 110 18.04 10.28 1.92
N ASP A 111 17.34 10.30 0.79
CA ASP A 111 17.41 11.42 -0.16
C ASP A 111 16.97 12.74 0.49
N ILE A 112 15.93 12.72 1.33
CA ILE A 112 15.51 13.90 2.08
C ILE A 112 16.58 14.32 3.09
N GLU A 113 17.20 13.37 3.79
CA GLU A 113 18.28 13.67 4.73
C GLU A 113 19.49 14.28 4.03
N ASP A 114 19.93 13.68 2.93
CA ASP A 114 21.12 14.08 2.19
C ASP A 114 20.92 15.41 1.44
N LEU A 115 19.75 15.62 0.83
CA LEU A 115 19.48 16.80 0.00
C LEU A 115 18.86 17.96 0.78
N LEU A 116 18.04 17.69 1.80
CA LEU A 116 17.27 18.69 2.53
C LEU A 116 17.68 18.82 4.01
N GLY A 117 18.52 17.92 4.51
CA GLY A 117 19.11 17.93 5.85
C GLY A 117 18.28 17.25 6.93
N ASN A 118 18.93 16.87 8.03
CA ASN A 118 18.36 16.07 9.13
C ASN A 118 17.08 16.65 9.75
N ARG A 119 16.90 17.98 9.71
CA ARG A 119 15.66 18.60 10.20
C ARG A 119 14.45 18.20 9.35
N GLN A 120 14.62 18.14 8.02
CA GLN A 120 13.56 17.74 7.11
C GLN A 120 13.33 16.23 7.19
N ALA A 121 14.39 15.43 7.28
CA ALA A 121 14.28 14.00 7.51
C ALA A 121 13.51 13.66 8.80
N SER A 122 13.81 14.37 9.89
CA SER A 122 13.09 14.23 11.17
C SER A 122 11.61 14.64 11.07
N ALA A 123 11.27 15.61 10.22
CA ALA A 123 9.88 15.99 9.97
C ALA A 123 9.17 14.91 9.13
N PHE A 124 9.82 14.43 8.08
CA PHE A 124 9.32 13.39 7.20
C PHE A 124 9.02 12.09 7.94
N GLN A 125 9.93 11.67 8.84
CA GLN A 125 9.71 10.52 9.72
C GLN A 125 8.44 10.68 10.58
N LYS A 126 8.19 11.88 11.12
CA LYS A 126 6.98 12.15 11.93
C LYS A 126 5.72 12.07 11.08
N ASP A 127 5.77 12.53 9.84
CA ASP A 127 4.63 12.47 8.92
C ASP A 127 4.34 11.02 8.50
N ILE A 128 5.38 10.20 8.25
CA ILE A 128 5.22 8.75 8.07
C ILE A 128 4.57 8.11 9.29
N ALA A 129 5.00 8.45 10.50
CA ALA A 129 4.39 7.91 11.73
C ALA A 129 2.91 8.26 11.84
N GLN A 130 2.53 9.49 11.48
CA GLN A 130 1.12 9.91 11.45
C GLN A 130 0.31 9.12 10.41
N ILE A 131 0.86 8.91 9.21
CA ILE A 131 0.25 8.11 8.14
C ILE A 131 0.01 6.67 8.63
N MET A 132 1.05 6.03 9.17
CA MET A 132 0.96 4.65 9.65
C MET A 132 -0.02 4.49 10.81
N GLN A 133 -0.08 5.46 11.73
CA GLN A 133 -1.05 5.46 12.83
C GLN A 133 -2.49 5.66 12.32
N LYS A 134 -2.70 6.65 11.44
CA LYS A 134 -4.02 6.94 10.83
C LYS A 134 -4.58 5.72 10.10
N TRP A 135 -3.72 5.02 9.36
CA TRP A 135 -4.08 3.85 8.57
C TRP A 135 -3.95 2.53 9.32
N LYS A 136 -3.64 2.57 10.63
CA LYS A 136 -3.59 1.41 11.53
C LYS A 136 -2.63 0.32 11.06
N PHE A 137 -1.44 0.71 10.63
CA PHE A 137 -0.41 -0.24 10.23
C PHE A 137 -0.05 -1.18 11.39
N PRO A 138 0.01 -2.51 11.15
CA PRO A 138 0.41 -3.46 12.17
C PRO A 138 1.83 -3.15 12.65
N GLN A 139 2.02 -3.16 13.98
CA GLN A 139 3.32 -3.02 14.65
C GLN A 139 3.98 -1.64 14.49
N VAL A 140 3.24 -0.62 14.00
CA VAL A 140 3.74 0.75 13.87
C VAL A 140 2.78 1.74 14.53
N ASP A 141 2.87 1.83 15.86
CA ASP A 141 1.99 2.66 16.69
C ASP A 141 2.70 3.91 17.27
N SER A 142 3.97 4.10 16.95
CA SER A 142 4.80 5.17 17.53
C SER A 142 5.89 5.66 16.56
N PRO A 143 6.38 6.90 16.71
CA PRO A 143 7.52 7.40 15.93
C PRO A 143 8.78 6.53 16.06
N LYS A 144 8.96 5.89 17.22
CA LYS A 144 10.06 4.95 17.48
C LYS A 144 9.97 3.71 16.60
N ALA A 145 8.76 3.18 16.37
CA ALA A 145 8.57 2.05 15.47
C ALA A 145 8.93 2.42 14.02
N VAL A 146 8.66 3.66 13.59
CA VAL A 146 9.11 4.14 12.27
C VAL A 146 10.64 4.25 12.20
N SER A 147 11.31 4.78 13.24
CA SER A 147 12.80 4.76 13.29
C SER A 147 13.34 3.35 13.09
N GLN A 148 12.74 2.35 13.75
CA GLN A 148 13.17 0.96 13.61
C GLN A 148 12.99 0.45 12.17
N LEU A 149 11.93 0.83 11.47
CA LEU A 149 11.75 0.48 10.07
C LEU A 149 12.74 1.21 9.13
N LEU A 150 13.17 2.41 9.48
CA LEU A 150 14.17 3.15 8.71
C LEU A 150 15.59 2.60 8.91
N GLU A 151 15.86 2.01 10.09
CA GLU A 151 17.17 1.47 10.46
C GLU A 151 17.33 -0.03 10.18
N MET A 152 16.23 -0.78 10.03
CA MET A 152 16.28 -2.23 9.77
C MET A 152 16.81 -2.54 8.36
N ASN A 153 17.36 -3.74 8.19
CA ASN A 153 17.74 -4.26 6.87
C ASN A 153 16.55 -5.04 6.26
N PRO A 154 15.86 -4.51 5.23
CA PRO A 154 14.69 -5.18 4.66
C PRO A 154 14.98 -6.55 4.07
N LEU A 155 16.24 -6.83 3.71
CA LEU A 155 16.64 -8.08 3.04
C LEU A 155 16.94 -9.22 4.02
N GLU A 156 17.25 -8.89 5.28
CA GLU A 156 17.71 -9.86 6.28
C GLU A 156 16.76 -9.98 7.48
N ASP A 157 16.10 -8.88 7.86
CA ASP A 157 15.30 -8.81 9.07
C ASP A 157 13.89 -9.39 8.89
N LYS A 158 13.23 -9.69 10.01
CA LYS A 158 11.86 -10.18 10.01
C LYS A 158 10.89 -9.06 9.62
N MET A 159 10.21 -9.25 8.49
CA MET A 159 9.24 -8.28 7.99
C MET A 159 8.01 -8.13 8.89
N PRO A 160 7.45 -6.90 8.99
CA PRO A 160 6.17 -6.71 9.65
C PRO A 160 5.08 -7.46 8.88
N ALA A 161 4.05 -7.92 9.61
CA ALA A 161 2.96 -8.69 9.03
C ALA A 161 1.93 -7.80 8.30
N TRP A 162 2.41 -6.99 7.36
CA TRP A 162 1.57 -6.12 6.55
C TRP A 162 0.72 -6.93 5.57
N GLN A 163 -0.35 -6.29 5.11
CA GLN A 163 -1.24 -6.82 4.09
C GLN A 163 -1.12 -5.94 2.88
N GLU A 164 -1.52 -6.45 1.72
CA GLU A 164 -1.47 -5.72 0.46
C GLU A 164 -2.06 -4.31 0.56
N HIS A 165 -3.19 -4.12 1.27
CA HIS A 165 -3.78 -2.79 1.43
C HIS A 165 -2.90 -1.83 2.24
N HIS A 166 -2.13 -2.31 3.21
CA HIS A 166 -1.14 -1.48 3.91
C HIS A 166 -0.03 -1.07 2.94
N ILE A 167 0.41 -1.99 2.08
CA ILE A 167 1.48 -1.75 1.12
C ILE A 167 1.04 -0.71 0.07
N THR A 168 -0.15 -0.88 -0.52
CA THR A 168 -0.70 0.08 -1.48
C THR A 168 -0.94 1.45 -0.84
N THR A 169 -1.45 1.50 0.39
CA THR A 169 -1.64 2.74 1.15
C THR A 169 -0.29 3.43 1.41
N LEU A 170 0.72 2.68 1.83
CA LEU A 170 2.07 3.20 2.08
C LEU A 170 2.65 3.83 0.82
N LEU A 171 2.66 3.11 -0.30
CA LEU A 171 3.26 3.60 -1.54
C LEU A 171 2.52 4.82 -2.11
N GLN A 172 1.20 4.88 -1.95
CA GLN A 172 0.40 6.04 -2.35
C GLN A 172 0.72 7.27 -1.50
N GLU A 173 0.77 7.11 -0.17
CA GLU A 173 1.03 8.22 0.75
C GLU A 173 2.50 8.64 0.73
N LEU A 174 3.43 7.69 0.56
CA LEU A 174 4.85 7.96 0.39
C LEU A 174 5.11 8.80 -0.86
N PHE A 175 4.45 8.47 -1.98
CA PHE A 175 4.54 9.29 -3.19
C PHE A 175 4.04 10.73 -2.95
N ASN A 176 2.88 10.86 -2.31
CA ASN A 176 2.30 12.17 -2.00
C ASN A 176 3.21 12.98 -1.07
N LEU A 177 3.78 12.34 -0.06
CA LEU A 177 4.67 12.97 0.91
C LEU A 177 6.00 13.36 0.27
N GLY A 178 6.63 12.46 -0.50
CA GLY A 178 7.84 12.77 -1.27
C GLY A 178 7.63 13.98 -2.17
N LYS A 179 6.50 14.05 -2.89
CA LYS A 179 6.15 15.19 -3.73
C LYS A 179 6.00 16.50 -2.95
N GLN A 180 5.51 16.45 -1.71
CA GLN A 180 5.43 17.64 -0.85
C GLN A 180 6.82 18.14 -0.42
N TYR A 181 7.76 17.23 -0.15
CA TYR A 181 9.12 17.56 0.29
C TYR A 181 10.02 18.01 -0.87
N PHE A 182 9.98 17.31 -2.01
CA PHE A 182 10.81 17.60 -3.18
C PHE A 182 10.17 18.62 -4.14
N GLY A 183 8.86 18.87 -4.02
CA GLY A 183 8.10 19.77 -4.88
C GLY A 183 7.71 19.20 -6.26
N ASN A 184 8.14 17.99 -6.58
CA ASN A 184 7.86 17.27 -7.83
C ASN A 184 7.95 15.74 -7.60
N ASP A 185 7.81 14.95 -8.68
CA ASP A 185 7.91 13.48 -8.66
C ASP A 185 9.28 12.93 -9.10
N SER A 186 10.30 13.78 -9.29
CA SER A 186 11.61 13.33 -9.81
C SER A 186 12.39 12.45 -8.84
N PHE A 187 12.03 12.47 -7.55
CA PHE A 187 12.63 11.58 -6.54
C PHE A 187 12.33 10.10 -6.78
N THR A 188 11.27 9.80 -7.54
CA THR A 188 10.85 8.40 -7.79
C THR A 188 11.92 7.61 -8.53
N ALA A 189 12.67 8.22 -9.44
CA ALA A 189 13.74 7.55 -10.18
C ALA A 189 14.83 7.02 -9.23
N GLY A 190 15.38 7.89 -8.36
CA GLY A 190 16.39 7.49 -7.38
C GLY A 190 15.85 6.50 -6.35
N ALA A 191 14.60 6.67 -5.91
CA ALA A 191 13.99 5.72 -4.99
C ALA A 191 13.80 4.33 -5.62
N VAL A 192 13.40 4.24 -6.90
CA VAL A 192 13.22 2.97 -7.62
C VAL A 192 14.55 2.24 -7.82
N ASP A 193 15.67 2.96 -7.93
CA ASP A 193 17.01 2.35 -7.99
C ASP A 193 17.35 1.56 -6.71
N ALA A 194 16.76 1.89 -5.55
CA ALA A 194 16.94 1.08 -4.34
C ALA A 194 16.36 -0.35 -4.47
N LEU A 195 15.49 -0.61 -5.45
CA LEU A 195 14.99 -1.96 -5.73
C LEU A 195 16.05 -2.85 -6.39
N GLU A 196 17.18 -2.31 -6.85
CA GLU A 196 18.30 -3.10 -7.40
C GLU A 196 18.93 -4.05 -6.38
N ASP A 197 18.75 -3.78 -5.09
CA ASP A 197 19.22 -4.65 -4.01
C ASP A 197 18.42 -5.97 -3.89
N LEU A 198 17.20 -6.01 -4.45
CA LEU A 198 16.39 -7.24 -4.54
C LEU A 198 16.90 -8.17 -5.63
N GLN A 199 16.61 -9.47 -5.50
CA GLN A 199 16.86 -10.39 -6.61
C GLN A 199 16.01 -9.98 -7.82
N GLN A 200 16.55 -10.19 -9.03
CA GLN A 200 15.88 -9.80 -10.27
C GLN A 200 14.44 -10.34 -10.38
N SER A 201 14.20 -11.56 -9.93
CA SER A 201 12.87 -12.18 -9.90
C SER A 201 11.92 -11.50 -8.92
N GLU A 202 12.41 -11.07 -7.76
CA GLU A 202 11.63 -10.40 -6.71
C GLU A 202 11.29 -8.97 -7.13
N ARG A 203 12.28 -8.25 -7.67
CA ARG A 203 12.09 -6.93 -8.28
C ARG A 203 11.04 -6.98 -9.38
N LYS A 204 11.13 -7.96 -10.28
CA LYS A 204 10.13 -8.16 -11.34
C LYS A 204 8.75 -8.45 -10.76
N GLN A 205 8.65 -9.31 -9.75
CA GLN A 205 7.37 -9.58 -9.08
C GLN A 205 6.75 -8.32 -8.47
N PHE A 206 7.55 -7.48 -7.80
CA PHE A 206 7.09 -6.24 -7.19
C PHE A 206 6.60 -5.23 -8.24
N VAL A 207 7.37 -5.03 -9.32
CA VAL A 207 6.99 -4.13 -10.42
C VAL A 207 5.73 -4.63 -11.14
N ASP A 208 5.69 -5.92 -11.49
CA ASP A 208 4.51 -6.53 -12.12
C ASP A 208 3.26 -6.38 -11.22
N TRP A 209 3.43 -6.47 -9.88
CA TRP A 209 2.37 -6.21 -8.90
C TRP A 209 1.96 -4.74 -8.83
N MET A 210 2.90 -3.79 -8.75
CA MET A 210 2.61 -2.36 -8.74
C MET A 210 1.83 -1.96 -9.99
N ASN A 211 2.19 -2.54 -11.14
CA ASN A 211 1.53 -2.34 -12.43
C ASN A 211 0.14 -2.95 -12.51
N GLN A 212 -0.35 -3.63 -11.47
CA GLN A 212 -1.76 -4.00 -11.32
C GLN A 212 -2.59 -2.91 -10.62
N TYR A 213 -1.94 -1.89 -10.04
CA TYR A 213 -2.55 -0.74 -9.40
C TYR A 213 -2.09 0.59 -10.03
N PRO A 214 -2.82 1.70 -9.83
CA PRO A 214 -2.40 3.04 -10.25
C PRO A 214 -0.97 3.43 -9.81
N LEU A 215 -0.43 2.73 -8.80
CA LEU A 215 0.94 2.87 -8.30
C LEU A 215 2.01 2.77 -9.38
N GLY A 216 1.88 1.86 -10.35
CA GLY A 216 2.87 1.69 -11.42
C GLY A 216 3.20 3.00 -12.14
N LYS A 217 2.16 3.76 -12.50
CA LYS A 217 2.23 5.09 -13.11
C LYS A 217 2.83 6.14 -12.18
N LEU A 218 2.47 6.10 -10.89
CA LEU A 218 2.98 7.06 -9.91
C LEU A 218 4.48 6.93 -9.71
N TRP A 219 4.97 5.69 -9.70
CA TRP A 219 6.38 5.39 -9.44
C TRP A 219 7.20 5.24 -10.74
N GLY A 220 6.62 5.50 -11.92
CA GLY A 220 7.32 5.45 -13.19
C GLY A 220 7.82 4.04 -13.57
N THR A 221 7.04 3.02 -13.20
CA THR A 221 7.38 1.59 -13.39
C THR A 221 6.48 0.88 -14.42
N ASP A 222 5.54 1.60 -15.03
CA ASP A 222 4.58 1.08 -16.01
C ASP A 222 5.10 0.99 -17.46
#